data_AF-E8T2Y6-F1
#
_entry.id   AF-E8T2Y6-F1
#
_cell.length_a   1.000
_cell.length_b   1.000
_cell.length_c   1.000
_cell.angle_alpha   90.00
_cell.angle_beta   90.00
_cell.angle_gamma   90.00
#
_symmetry.space_group_name_H-M   'P 1'
#
loop_
_entity.id
_entity.type
_entity.pdbx_description
1 polymer ?
#
loop_
_entity_poly.entity_id
_entity_poly.type
_entity_poly.pdbx_seq_one_letter_code
_entity_poly.pdbx_strand_id
1 'polypeptide(L)'
;MRLLLLLAIFLIPLNALALPKDRAVLFLNYLKSGDFCSLKFLNSFKGTSLERLSRLLYYDSCLGRGGRFPLPSERPKGAVELFLRAEALLKNGRRKEALPLFKRVLKLTDSFDEDIALAVGASAYKSLLTPNVLRVKIWRLAARGNTDEALFYLSFLRGDRFYTYLLAYTFLKSGKRKEAVSLFKSAEEIPRRYLFLTYLSRSLPEKFSYFKRYLKEGKSRAAKRRLSVYLLDYSFRKDLGFFKKVLKTVKPFFPRLYGYYLGRYYLFTGECKRVPRRPELPFSAWRSVCLGVPFKGRGVNFYSLLLKPPKSFPFKKEEVFAPSFKDSGLKLLVERGACYAVSFIEDKTPQNALAQYRCGYYRRGIKIAALFKKRLHRYPYLLKVLYPAPEIFGGDVYALAIARQESLFNRRAYSRSGAIGYMQIMPTTGRYLARKLKVRSFKVHHLFNPNVNVKFGTYYIHSLMKRFKLFPLAAAAYNGGPGRVAKALRLYGPVNSPADLIILTDGYLPFEETRDYVKRTFVNLYYYSNLYGTGKEWRIFSSR
;
A
#
# COMPACT_ATOMS: atom_id res chain seq x y z
N MET A 1 -23.12 36.69 27.81
CA MET A 1 -23.99 35.64 27.21
C MET A 1 -23.70 35.29 25.74
N ARG A 2 -22.75 35.94 25.04
CA ARG A 2 -22.38 35.62 23.63
C ARG A 2 -21.11 34.77 23.44
N LEU A 3 -20.40 34.42 24.52
CA LEU A 3 -19.24 33.52 24.48
C LEU A 3 -19.60 32.04 24.74
N LEU A 4 -20.74 31.78 25.38
CA LEU A 4 -21.24 30.42 25.66
C LEU A 4 -21.88 29.75 24.42
N LEU A 5 -22.44 30.53 23.48
CA LEU A 5 -22.97 29.99 22.22
C LEU A 5 -21.87 29.56 21.23
N LEU A 6 -20.65 30.11 21.34
CA LEU A 6 -19.51 29.67 20.52
C LEU A 6 -18.79 28.44 21.11
N LEU A 7 -18.90 28.21 22.42
CA LEU A 7 -18.42 26.98 23.07
C LEU A 7 -19.36 25.79 22.85
N ALA A 8 -20.66 26.01 22.61
CA ALA A 8 -21.59 24.95 22.22
C ALA A 8 -21.30 24.34 20.83
N ILE A 9 -20.63 25.08 19.94
CA ILE A 9 -20.21 24.57 18.62
C ILE A 9 -18.96 23.67 18.73
N PHE A 10 -18.18 23.79 19.80
CA PHE A 10 -17.01 22.93 20.07
C PHE A 10 -17.28 21.79 21.07
N LEU A 11 -18.52 21.67 21.56
CA LEU A 11 -18.97 20.60 22.45
C LEU A 11 -20.04 19.70 21.83
N ILE A 12 -20.14 19.62 20.50
CA ILE A 12 -20.75 18.43 19.90
C ILE A 12 -19.76 17.30 20.21
N PRO A 13 -20.15 16.28 20.98
CA PRO A 13 -19.27 15.14 21.18
C PRO A 13 -18.87 14.65 19.79
N LEU A 14 -17.61 14.27 19.62
CA LEU A 14 -17.05 13.50 18.50
C LEU A 14 -17.71 12.09 18.39
N ASN A 15 -19.04 12.05 18.52
CA ASN A 15 -20.02 10.99 18.42
C ASN A 15 -21.13 11.38 17.42
N ALA A 16 -21.00 12.46 16.64
CA ALA A 16 -21.96 12.77 15.59
C ALA A 16 -22.03 11.59 14.60
N LEU A 17 -23.19 10.94 14.56
CA LEU A 17 -23.52 9.85 13.66
C LEU A 17 -23.32 10.38 12.22
N ALA A 18 -22.56 9.65 11.41
CA ALA A 18 -22.15 10.09 10.08
C ALA A 18 -23.30 10.04 9.06
N LEU A 19 -24.33 9.23 9.33
CA LEU A 19 -25.51 9.12 8.49
C LEU A 19 -26.79 8.89 9.33
N PRO A 20 -27.69 9.88 9.42
CA PRO A 20 -29.00 9.69 10.05
C PRO A 20 -29.85 8.59 9.38
N LYS A 21 -30.67 7.87 10.17
CA LYS A 21 -31.49 6.74 9.68
C LYS A 21 -32.50 7.17 8.62
N ASP A 22 -33.18 8.30 8.84
CA ASP A 22 -34.12 8.92 7.90
C ASP A 22 -33.46 9.19 6.55
N ARG A 23 -32.22 9.73 6.55
CA ARG A 23 -31.44 9.94 5.33
C ARG A 23 -31.10 8.61 4.65
N ALA A 24 -30.71 7.59 5.40
CA ALA A 24 -30.47 6.27 4.83
C ALA A 24 -31.73 5.64 4.21
N VAL A 25 -32.90 5.75 4.88
CA VAL A 25 -34.19 5.29 4.33
C VAL A 25 -34.53 6.04 3.04
N LEU A 26 -34.43 7.37 3.05
CA LEU A 26 -34.68 8.20 1.88
C LEU A 26 -33.78 7.79 0.71
N PHE A 27 -32.49 7.53 0.98
CA PHE A 27 -31.57 7.08 -0.05
C PHE A 27 -31.98 5.74 -0.64
N LEU A 28 -32.34 4.77 0.20
CA LEU A 28 -32.84 3.46 -0.24
C LEU A 28 -34.13 3.58 -1.07
N ASN A 29 -35.00 4.54 -0.77
CA ASN A 29 -36.20 4.79 -1.57
C ASN A 29 -35.85 5.33 -2.96
N TYR A 30 -34.93 6.31 -3.05
CA TYR A 30 -34.43 6.79 -4.34
C TYR A 30 -33.75 5.69 -5.16
N LEU A 31 -33.03 4.78 -4.50
CA LEU A 31 -32.41 3.63 -5.18
C LEU A 31 -33.44 2.69 -5.81
N LYS A 32 -34.62 2.54 -5.19
CA LYS A 32 -35.71 1.75 -5.73
C LYS A 32 -36.43 2.46 -6.88
N SER A 33 -36.63 3.78 -6.77
CA SER A 33 -37.36 4.53 -7.80
C SER A 33 -36.51 4.86 -9.04
N GLY A 34 -35.18 4.94 -8.89
CA GLY A 34 -34.28 5.37 -9.96
C GLY A 34 -34.33 6.87 -10.26
N ASP A 35 -35.07 7.66 -9.47
CA ASP A 35 -35.26 9.09 -9.71
C ASP A 35 -34.09 9.94 -9.17
N PHE A 36 -32.93 9.82 -9.81
CA PHE A 36 -31.73 10.54 -9.40
C PHE A 36 -31.54 11.89 -10.10
N CYS A 37 -32.16 12.12 -11.27
CA CYS A 37 -32.03 13.38 -11.99
C CYS A 37 -33.00 14.46 -11.45
N SER A 38 -32.86 14.81 -10.16
CA SER A 38 -33.61 15.91 -9.55
C SER A 38 -32.77 16.70 -8.54
N LEU A 39 -32.99 18.01 -8.46
CA LEU A 39 -32.37 18.85 -7.44
C LEU A 39 -32.81 18.45 -6.03
N LYS A 40 -34.05 17.97 -5.88
CA LYS A 40 -34.57 17.43 -4.62
C LYS A 40 -33.72 16.25 -4.13
N PHE A 41 -33.36 15.31 -5.00
CA PHE A 41 -32.47 14.20 -4.67
C PHE A 41 -31.10 14.70 -4.22
N LEU A 42 -30.45 15.56 -5.00
CA LEU A 42 -29.14 16.12 -4.64
C LEU A 42 -29.14 16.83 -3.28
N ASN A 43 -30.10 17.73 -3.08
CA ASN A 43 -30.21 18.53 -1.87
C ASN A 43 -30.53 17.67 -0.64
N SER A 44 -31.20 16.52 -0.82
CA SER A 44 -31.49 15.58 0.26
C SER A 44 -30.26 14.94 0.90
N PHE A 45 -29.11 14.94 0.20
CA PHE A 45 -27.87 14.32 0.70
C PHE A 45 -26.71 15.29 0.84
N LYS A 46 -26.94 16.59 0.63
CA LYS A 46 -25.93 17.64 0.85
C LYS A 46 -25.51 17.66 2.32
N GLY A 47 -24.20 17.74 2.57
CA GLY A 47 -23.59 17.70 3.90
C GLY A 47 -23.55 16.31 4.54
N THR A 48 -24.04 15.26 3.87
CA THR A 48 -24.05 13.90 4.41
C THR A 48 -22.90 13.04 3.87
N SER A 49 -22.63 11.93 4.56
CA SER A 49 -21.76 10.85 4.08
C SER A 49 -22.07 10.33 2.66
N LEU A 50 -23.30 10.52 2.15
CA LEU A 50 -23.76 10.05 0.83
C LEU A 50 -23.71 11.13 -0.26
N GLU A 51 -23.32 12.36 0.05
CA GLU A 51 -23.32 13.50 -0.89
C GLU A 51 -22.57 13.17 -2.19
N ARG A 52 -21.38 12.56 -2.06
CA ARG A 52 -20.53 12.22 -3.20
C ARG A 52 -21.18 11.21 -4.14
N LEU A 53 -21.76 10.15 -3.59
CA LEU A 53 -22.47 9.14 -4.38
C LEU A 53 -23.72 9.73 -5.03
N SER A 54 -24.45 10.57 -4.30
CA SER A 54 -25.65 11.23 -4.81
C SER A 54 -25.34 12.12 -6.01
N ARG A 55 -24.21 12.86 -5.98
CA ARG A 55 -23.76 13.59 -7.18
C ARG A 55 -23.44 12.69 -8.37
N LEU A 56 -22.77 11.57 -8.15
CA LEU A 56 -22.45 10.63 -9.23
C LEU A 56 -23.71 10.08 -9.88
N LEU A 57 -24.68 9.61 -9.07
CA LEU A 57 -25.96 9.11 -9.55
C LEU A 57 -26.78 10.19 -10.26
N TYR A 58 -26.75 11.43 -9.77
CA TYR A 58 -27.39 12.56 -10.42
C TYR A 58 -26.80 12.84 -11.80
N TYR A 59 -25.47 12.96 -11.93
CA TYR A 59 -24.85 13.21 -13.24
C TYR A 59 -25.16 12.09 -14.22
N ASP A 60 -24.97 10.84 -13.80
CA ASP A 60 -25.21 9.65 -14.63
C ASP A 60 -26.66 9.62 -15.16
N SER A 61 -27.63 9.80 -14.27
CA SER A 61 -29.05 9.83 -14.62
C SER A 61 -29.42 11.00 -15.53
N CYS A 62 -28.94 12.22 -15.25
CA CYS A 62 -29.25 13.40 -16.07
C CYS A 62 -28.56 13.39 -17.43
N LEU A 63 -27.36 12.83 -17.53
CA LEU A 63 -26.70 12.64 -18.81
C LEU A 63 -27.47 11.63 -19.68
N GLY A 64 -28.01 10.56 -19.09
CA GLY A 64 -28.85 9.58 -19.79
C GLY A 64 -30.18 10.16 -20.32
N ARG A 65 -30.86 11.04 -19.56
CA ARG A 65 -32.18 11.58 -19.94
C ARG A 65 -32.21 12.53 -21.15
N GLY A 66 -31.07 12.95 -21.71
CA GLY A 66 -31.08 14.03 -22.72
C GLY A 66 -31.22 15.44 -22.12
N GLY A 67 -31.05 16.50 -22.92
CA GLY A 67 -31.30 17.90 -22.50
C GLY A 67 -30.28 18.55 -21.53
N ARG A 68 -30.50 19.84 -21.25
CA ARG A 68 -29.72 20.64 -20.28
C ARG A 68 -30.24 20.43 -18.87
N PHE A 69 -29.37 20.47 -17.87
CA PHE A 69 -29.77 20.29 -16.46
C PHE A 69 -28.91 21.09 -15.46
N PRO A 70 -29.43 21.39 -14.26
CA PRO A 70 -28.68 22.10 -13.23
C PRO A 70 -27.40 21.38 -12.82
N LEU A 71 -26.35 22.17 -12.61
CA LEU A 71 -25.02 21.67 -12.32
C LEU A 71 -24.70 21.86 -10.83
N PRO A 72 -24.39 20.80 -10.06
CA PRO A 72 -23.95 20.92 -8.66
C PRO A 72 -22.82 21.94 -8.50
N SER A 73 -22.83 22.76 -7.45
CA SER A 73 -21.81 23.80 -7.26
C SER A 73 -20.50 23.24 -6.68
N GLU A 74 -20.54 22.05 -6.09
CA GLU A 74 -19.40 21.43 -5.43
C GLU A 74 -18.31 21.02 -6.43
N ARG A 75 -17.05 21.09 -5.98
CA ARG A 75 -15.90 20.71 -6.80
C ARG A 75 -15.84 19.18 -6.97
N PRO A 76 -15.76 18.67 -8.22
CA PRO A 76 -15.68 17.24 -8.48
C PRO A 76 -14.39 16.63 -7.91
N LYS A 77 -14.51 15.44 -7.30
CA LYS A 77 -13.38 14.70 -6.71
C LYS A 77 -13.05 13.43 -7.51
N GLY A 78 -11.84 13.41 -8.08
CA GLY A 78 -11.32 12.26 -8.81
C GLY A 78 -11.77 12.22 -10.28
N ALA A 79 -11.26 11.24 -11.02
CA ALA A 79 -11.39 11.21 -12.48
C ALA A 79 -12.84 11.06 -12.96
N VAL A 80 -13.63 10.18 -12.33
CA VAL A 80 -15.02 9.91 -12.74
C VAL A 80 -15.91 11.15 -12.58
N GLU A 81 -15.89 11.81 -11.41
CA GLU A 81 -16.69 13.04 -11.21
C GLU A 81 -16.22 14.18 -12.12
N LEU A 82 -14.91 14.29 -12.36
CA LEU A 82 -14.38 15.29 -13.29
C LEU A 82 -14.87 15.04 -14.71
N PHE A 83 -14.90 13.77 -15.14
CA PHE A 83 -15.40 13.36 -16.44
C PHE A 83 -16.89 13.65 -16.59
N LEU A 84 -17.71 13.13 -15.69
CA LEU A 84 -19.17 13.35 -15.70
C LEU A 84 -19.53 14.84 -15.64
N ARG A 85 -18.80 15.63 -14.84
CA ARG A 85 -19.01 17.09 -14.80
C ARG A 85 -18.61 17.75 -16.12
N ALA A 86 -17.53 17.31 -16.76
CA ALA A 86 -17.10 17.86 -18.04
C ALA A 86 -18.12 17.55 -19.14
N GLU A 87 -18.65 16.32 -19.18
CA GLU A 87 -19.73 15.95 -20.09
C GLU A 87 -21.01 16.77 -19.84
N ALA A 88 -21.40 16.92 -18.57
CA ALA A 88 -22.56 17.73 -18.20
C ALA A 88 -22.39 19.20 -18.63
N LEU A 89 -21.17 19.75 -18.51
CA LEU A 89 -20.85 21.10 -19.01
C LEU A 89 -20.96 21.18 -20.55
N LEU A 90 -20.44 20.19 -21.29
CA LEU A 90 -20.60 20.14 -22.75
C LEU A 90 -22.06 20.11 -23.15
N LYS A 91 -22.87 19.25 -22.53
CA LYS A 91 -24.29 19.12 -22.80
C LYS A 91 -25.06 20.41 -22.52
N ASN A 92 -24.61 21.17 -21.53
CA ASN A 92 -25.12 22.50 -21.21
C ASN A 92 -24.57 23.63 -22.11
N GLY A 93 -23.83 23.32 -23.17
CA GLY A 93 -23.22 24.31 -24.07
C GLY A 93 -22.01 25.05 -23.48
N ARG A 94 -21.52 24.64 -22.30
CA ARG A 94 -20.44 25.30 -21.54
C ARG A 94 -19.07 24.72 -21.88
N ARG A 95 -18.75 24.66 -23.17
CA ARG A 95 -17.54 23.98 -23.70
C ARG A 95 -16.23 24.51 -23.11
N LYS A 96 -16.09 25.84 -22.97
CA LYS A 96 -14.88 26.47 -22.42
C LYS A 96 -14.57 25.99 -20.99
N GLU A 97 -15.59 25.63 -20.21
CA GLU A 97 -15.43 25.12 -18.85
C GLU A 97 -15.21 23.60 -18.80
N ALA A 98 -15.71 22.85 -19.78
CA ALA A 98 -15.53 21.41 -19.86
C ALA A 98 -14.07 21.01 -20.20
N LEU A 99 -13.44 21.72 -21.15
CA LEU A 99 -12.11 21.38 -21.65
C LEU A 99 -11.01 21.30 -20.56
N PRO A 100 -10.90 22.26 -19.62
CA PRO A 100 -9.95 22.14 -18.50
C PRO A 100 -10.20 20.92 -17.60
N LEU A 101 -11.46 20.50 -17.44
CA LEU A 101 -11.81 19.31 -16.65
C LEU A 101 -11.39 18.04 -17.37
N PHE A 102 -11.67 17.90 -18.67
CA PHE A 102 -11.18 16.77 -19.46
C PHE A 102 -9.64 16.68 -19.45
N LYS A 103 -8.94 17.80 -19.57
CA LYS A 103 -7.48 17.84 -19.40
C LYS A 103 -7.02 17.29 -18.05
N ARG A 104 -7.79 17.54 -16.98
CA ARG A 104 -7.52 16.96 -15.66
C ARG A 104 -7.83 15.46 -15.64
N VAL A 105 -8.89 15.00 -16.28
CA VAL A 105 -9.22 13.56 -16.41
C VAL A 105 -8.07 12.80 -17.09
N LEU A 106 -7.56 13.30 -18.22
CA LEU A 106 -6.43 12.70 -18.95
C LEU A 106 -5.13 12.63 -18.12
N LYS A 107 -4.97 13.53 -17.15
CA LYS A 107 -3.85 13.47 -16.19
C LYS A 107 -4.06 12.44 -15.08
N LEU A 108 -5.28 11.97 -14.84
CA LEU A 108 -5.62 11.10 -13.72
C LEU A 108 -5.83 9.65 -14.13
N THR A 109 -6.36 9.42 -15.33
CA THR A 109 -6.66 8.08 -15.85
C THR A 109 -6.44 8.02 -17.37
N ASP A 110 -6.46 6.80 -17.89
CA ASP A 110 -6.43 6.51 -19.33
C ASP A 110 -7.78 5.94 -19.81
N SER A 111 -8.71 5.72 -18.89
CA SER A 111 -9.98 5.00 -19.13
C SER A 111 -11.06 5.80 -19.85
N PHE A 112 -10.85 7.10 -20.07
CA PHE A 112 -11.84 7.98 -20.70
C PHE A 112 -11.27 8.64 -21.95
N ASP A 113 -10.13 8.20 -22.47
CA ASP A 113 -9.45 8.86 -23.57
C ASP A 113 -10.29 8.85 -24.85
N GLU A 114 -10.86 7.71 -25.19
CA GLU A 114 -11.77 7.54 -26.33
C GLU A 114 -13.05 8.35 -26.13
N ASP A 115 -13.70 8.25 -24.96
CA ASP A 115 -14.90 9.01 -24.64
C ASP A 115 -14.68 10.53 -24.76
N ILE A 116 -13.55 11.01 -24.26
CA ILE A 116 -13.17 12.43 -24.36
C ILE A 116 -12.93 12.80 -25.82
N ALA A 117 -12.22 11.97 -26.59
CA ALA A 117 -11.95 12.22 -28.00
C ALA A 117 -13.24 12.32 -28.82
N LEU A 118 -14.21 11.44 -28.55
CA LEU A 118 -15.54 11.48 -29.15
C LEU A 118 -16.30 12.74 -28.72
N ALA A 119 -16.29 13.08 -27.43
CA ALA A 119 -17.04 14.20 -26.88
C ALA A 119 -16.53 15.58 -27.34
N VAL A 120 -15.22 15.75 -27.53
CA VAL A 120 -14.63 17.04 -27.93
C VAL A 120 -14.18 17.09 -29.38
N GLY A 121 -14.09 15.95 -30.08
CA GLY A 121 -13.53 15.84 -31.42
C GLY A 121 -11.98 15.81 -31.43
N ALA A 122 -11.42 15.25 -32.50
CA ALA A 122 -9.99 14.93 -32.61
C ALA A 122 -9.06 16.14 -32.42
N SER A 123 -9.39 17.29 -33.03
CA SER A 123 -8.59 18.51 -32.93
C SER A 123 -8.51 19.04 -31.50
N ALA A 124 -9.66 19.14 -30.82
CA ALA A 124 -9.70 19.59 -29.43
C ALA A 124 -9.00 18.58 -28.51
N TYR A 125 -9.23 17.28 -28.68
CA TYR A 125 -8.55 16.24 -27.92
C TYR A 125 -7.02 16.33 -28.03
N LYS A 126 -6.50 16.51 -29.26
CA LYS A 126 -5.06 16.72 -29.49
C LYS A 126 -4.52 17.93 -28.73
N SER A 127 -5.26 19.04 -28.66
CA SER A 127 -4.85 20.22 -27.87
C SER A 127 -4.88 20.00 -26.35
N LEU A 128 -5.70 19.06 -25.85
CA LEU A 128 -5.71 18.68 -24.44
C LEU A 128 -4.47 17.86 -24.05
N LEU A 129 -3.89 17.11 -25.00
CA LEU A 129 -2.68 16.29 -24.83
C LEU A 129 -1.38 17.14 -24.77
N THR A 130 -1.34 18.12 -23.86
CA THR A 130 -0.12 18.92 -23.69
C THR A 130 1.05 18.07 -23.18
N PRO A 131 2.32 18.52 -23.32
CA PRO A 131 3.47 17.76 -22.84
C PRO A 131 3.36 17.29 -21.39
N ASN A 132 2.76 18.10 -20.52
CA ASN A 132 2.48 17.72 -19.12
C ASN A 132 1.52 16.54 -18.99
N VAL A 133 0.49 16.45 -19.83
CA VAL A 133 -0.47 15.34 -19.84
C VAL A 133 0.20 14.08 -20.37
N LEU A 134 0.83 14.19 -21.55
CA LEU A 134 1.55 13.09 -22.20
C LEU A 134 2.60 12.47 -21.27
N ARG A 135 3.44 13.29 -20.61
CA ARG A 135 4.46 12.80 -19.68
C ARG A 135 3.88 11.93 -18.56
N VAL A 136 2.72 12.31 -18.02
CA VAL A 136 2.05 11.55 -16.95
C VAL A 136 1.45 10.25 -17.49
N LYS A 137 0.78 10.31 -18.65
CA LYS A 137 0.20 9.13 -19.31
C LYS A 137 1.25 8.10 -19.68
N ILE A 138 2.26 8.49 -20.46
CA ILE A 138 3.37 7.63 -20.90
C ILE A 138 4.04 6.97 -19.70
N TRP A 139 4.32 7.74 -18.63
CA TRP A 139 4.93 7.19 -17.43
C TRP A 139 4.05 6.11 -16.77
N ARG A 140 2.75 6.34 -16.68
CA ARG A 140 1.80 5.42 -16.04
C ARG A 140 1.61 4.14 -16.88
N LEU A 141 1.43 4.29 -18.19
CA LEU A 141 1.28 3.19 -19.14
C LEU A 141 2.51 2.29 -19.13
N ALA A 142 3.70 2.86 -19.33
CA ALA A 142 4.95 2.12 -19.27
C ALA A 142 5.16 1.48 -17.87
N ALA A 143 4.74 2.14 -16.78
CA ALA A 143 4.85 1.55 -15.44
C ALA A 143 3.97 0.31 -15.24
N ARG A 144 2.83 0.22 -15.96
CA ARG A 144 1.92 -0.93 -15.96
C ARG A 144 2.31 -2.02 -16.96
N GLY A 145 3.24 -1.73 -17.86
CA GLY A 145 3.67 -2.63 -18.93
C GLY A 145 2.96 -2.42 -20.27
N ASN A 146 2.08 -1.42 -20.39
CA ASN A 146 1.43 -1.05 -21.64
C ASN A 146 2.40 -0.23 -22.49
N THR A 147 3.44 -0.88 -23.02
CA THR A 147 4.53 -0.17 -23.70
C THR A 147 4.14 0.35 -25.07
N ASP A 148 3.24 -0.32 -25.78
CA ASP A 148 2.85 0.09 -27.14
C ASP A 148 2.02 1.37 -27.11
N GLU A 149 1.03 1.44 -26.22
CA GLU A 149 0.25 2.64 -25.96
C GLU A 149 1.14 3.79 -25.43
N ALA A 150 2.12 3.47 -24.57
CA ALA A 150 3.10 4.45 -24.13
C ALA A 150 3.96 5.00 -25.29
N LEU A 151 4.35 4.15 -26.25
CA LEU A 151 5.09 4.56 -27.45
C LEU A 151 4.21 5.39 -28.40
N PHE A 152 2.93 5.04 -28.54
CA PHE A 152 1.95 5.84 -29.27
C PHE A 152 1.89 7.26 -28.73
N TYR A 153 1.65 7.45 -27.43
CA TYR A 153 1.63 8.80 -26.83
C TYR A 153 2.99 9.50 -26.88
N LEU A 154 4.09 8.75 -26.83
CA LEU A 154 5.44 9.31 -26.94
C LEU A 154 5.69 9.95 -28.31
N SER A 155 5.04 9.48 -29.37
CA SER A 155 5.15 10.08 -30.72
C SER A 155 4.69 11.55 -30.74
N PHE A 156 3.70 11.92 -29.92
CA PHE A 156 3.22 13.29 -29.75
C PHE A 156 4.16 14.18 -28.91
N LEU A 157 5.20 13.59 -28.31
CA LEU A 157 6.12 14.26 -27.40
C LEU A 157 7.53 14.45 -28.02
N ARG A 158 7.70 14.22 -29.33
CA ARG A 158 8.98 14.48 -30.02
C ARG A 158 9.41 15.93 -29.82
N GLY A 159 10.70 16.15 -29.56
CA GLY A 159 11.28 17.47 -29.27
C GLY A 159 11.16 17.94 -27.82
N ASP A 160 10.35 17.30 -26.97
CA ASP A 160 10.34 17.60 -25.53
C ASP A 160 11.60 17.03 -24.85
N ARG A 161 12.21 17.80 -23.94
CA ARG A 161 13.41 17.36 -23.18
C ARG A 161 13.22 16.04 -22.40
N PHE A 162 11.98 15.61 -22.10
CA PHE A 162 11.69 14.33 -21.46
C PHE A 162 11.50 13.16 -22.43
N TYR A 163 11.56 13.39 -23.75
CA TYR A 163 11.36 12.35 -24.75
C TYR A 163 12.34 11.19 -24.57
N THR A 164 13.65 11.46 -24.66
CA THR A 164 14.73 10.46 -24.53
C THR A 164 14.63 9.71 -23.23
N TYR A 165 14.32 10.44 -22.16
CA TYR A 165 14.02 9.87 -20.85
C TYR A 165 12.86 8.89 -20.97
N LEU A 166 11.64 9.33 -21.29
CA LEU A 166 10.46 8.47 -21.30
C LEU A 166 10.64 7.25 -22.22
N LEU A 167 11.26 7.43 -23.39
CA LEU A 167 11.66 6.34 -24.29
C LEU A 167 12.51 5.28 -23.59
N ALA A 168 13.59 5.70 -22.94
CA ALA A 168 14.49 4.80 -22.21
C ALA A 168 13.75 3.98 -21.14
N TYR A 169 12.77 4.57 -20.47
CA TYR A 169 11.98 3.86 -19.46
C TYR A 169 10.96 2.92 -20.06
N THR A 170 10.33 3.29 -21.17
CA THR A 170 9.45 2.41 -21.91
C THR A 170 10.23 1.19 -22.43
N PHE A 171 11.44 1.39 -22.97
CA PHE A 171 12.36 0.32 -23.37
C PHE A 171 12.81 -0.55 -22.19
N LEU A 172 13.13 0.06 -21.06
CA LEU A 172 13.44 -0.70 -19.84
C LEU A 172 12.26 -1.60 -19.44
N LYS A 173 11.02 -1.12 -19.62
CA LYS A 173 9.80 -1.84 -19.26
C LYS A 173 9.42 -2.93 -20.25
N SER A 174 9.81 -2.80 -21.51
CA SER A 174 9.69 -3.86 -22.52
C SER A 174 10.85 -4.86 -22.49
N GLY A 175 11.84 -4.70 -21.60
CA GLY A 175 12.98 -5.62 -21.47
C GLY A 175 14.21 -5.26 -22.32
N LYS A 176 14.13 -4.20 -23.14
CA LYS A 176 15.22 -3.65 -23.96
C LYS A 176 16.25 -2.88 -23.12
N ARG A 177 16.98 -3.62 -22.28
CA ARG A 177 17.84 -3.05 -21.23
C ARG A 177 19.07 -2.33 -21.78
N LYS A 178 19.69 -2.82 -22.86
CA LYS A 178 20.92 -2.23 -23.41
C LYS A 178 20.63 -0.83 -23.98
N GLU A 179 19.56 -0.75 -24.75
CA GLU A 179 19.03 0.45 -25.38
C GLU A 179 18.58 1.47 -24.33
N ALA A 180 17.86 1.00 -23.31
CA ALA A 180 17.48 1.84 -22.18
C ALA A 180 18.69 2.45 -21.46
N VAL A 181 19.75 1.68 -21.22
CA VAL A 181 20.98 2.20 -20.59
C VAL A 181 21.65 3.26 -21.45
N SER A 182 21.75 3.03 -22.76
CA SER A 182 22.32 4.00 -23.71
C SER A 182 21.57 5.32 -23.66
N LEU A 183 20.24 5.29 -23.83
CA LEU A 183 19.39 6.47 -23.78
C LEU A 183 19.39 7.18 -22.42
N PHE A 184 19.55 6.43 -21.31
CA PHE A 184 19.69 7.06 -20.00
C PHE A 184 21.00 7.81 -19.82
N LYS A 185 22.07 7.43 -20.53
CA LYS A 185 23.36 8.12 -20.47
C LYS A 185 23.34 9.45 -21.23
N SER A 186 22.56 9.55 -22.31
CA SER A 186 22.49 10.74 -23.18
C SER A 186 21.40 11.76 -22.80
N ALA A 187 20.55 11.49 -21.81
CA ALA A 187 19.47 12.41 -21.42
C ALA A 187 19.98 13.59 -20.55
N GLU A 188 19.76 14.83 -21.00
CA GLU A 188 20.34 16.06 -20.43
C GLU A 188 19.81 16.49 -19.04
N GLU A 189 18.53 16.29 -18.72
CA GLU A 189 17.98 16.66 -17.39
C GLU A 189 17.14 15.54 -16.76
N ILE A 190 17.55 15.11 -15.55
CA ILE A 190 17.04 13.88 -14.94
C ILE A 190 16.44 14.16 -13.56
N PRO A 191 15.10 14.30 -13.42
CA PRO A 191 14.51 14.68 -12.13
C PRO A 191 14.30 13.50 -11.16
N ARG A 192 14.36 12.23 -11.63
CA ARG A 192 14.09 11.03 -10.80
C ARG A 192 14.86 9.75 -11.17
N ARG A 193 15.73 9.71 -12.21
CA ARG A 193 16.23 8.46 -12.83
C ARG A 193 17.70 8.05 -12.70
N TYR A 194 18.60 8.81 -12.08
CA TYR A 194 19.98 8.31 -11.86
C TYR A 194 20.07 7.07 -10.96
N LEU A 195 19.00 6.82 -10.18
CA LEU A 195 18.82 5.55 -9.48
C LEU A 195 18.97 4.37 -10.46
N PHE A 196 18.32 4.40 -11.63
CA PHE A 196 18.27 3.27 -12.54
C PHE A 196 19.65 2.87 -13.04
N LEU A 197 20.55 3.78 -13.43
CA LEU A 197 21.93 3.42 -13.80
C LEU A 197 22.65 2.69 -12.65
N THR A 198 22.42 3.09 -11.39
CA THR A 198 22.96 2.37 -10.22
C THR A 198 22.36 0.96 -10.08
N TYR A 199 21.09 0.76 -10.46
CA TYR A 199 20.45 -0.57 -10.51
C TYR A 199 20.87 -1.38 -11.75
N LEU A 200 21.23 -0.70 -12.85
CA LEU A 200 21.47 -1.31 -14.14
C LEU A 200 22.94 -1.67 -14.37
N SER A 201 23.88 -0.87 -13.89
CA SER A 201 25.32 -1.15 -13.93
C SER A 201 25.68 -2.34 -13.05
N ARG A 202 26.72 -3.10 -13.44
CA ARG A 202 27.31 -4.18 -12.63
C ARG A 202 28.57 -3.74 -11.86
N SER A 203 29.22 -2.63 -12.26
CA SER A 203 30.46 -2.14 -11.65
C SER A 203 30.20 -1.38 -10.34
N LEU A 204 30.83 -1.82 -9.24
CA LEU A 204 30.77 -1.13 -7.94
C LEU A 204 31.40 0.28 -7.97
N PRO A 205 32.61 0.47 -8.53
CA PRO A 205 33.19 1.79 -8.70
C PRO A 205 32.32 2.77 -9.49
N GLU A 206 31.73 2.30 -10.60
CA GLU A 206 30.82 3.11 -11.43
C GLU A 206 29.60 3.56 -10.60
N LYS A 207 28.92 2.61 -9.94
CA LYS A 207 27.81 2.90 -9.02
C LYS A 207 28.22 3.92 -7.95
N PHE A 208 29.43 3.81 -7.40
CA PHE A 208 29.90 4.71 -6.35
C PHE A 208 30.14 6.13 -6.85
N SER A 209 30.78 6.26 -8.02
CA SER A 209 31.05 7.55 -8.65
C SER A 209 29.74 8.30 -8.88
N TYR A 210 28.75 7.64 -9.49
CA TYR A 210 27.41 8.19 -9.68
C TYR A 210 26.72 8.53 -8.37
N PHE A 211 26.80 7.65 -7.37
CA PHE A 211 26.22 7.88 -6.06
C PHE A 211 26.77 9.15 -5.38
N LYS A 212 28.10 9.34 -5.39
CA LYS A 212 28.74 10.53 -4.83
C LYS A 212 28.25 11.80 -5.51
N ARG A 213 28.22 11.82 -6.84
CA ARG A 213 27.74 12.97 -7.63
C ARG A 213 26.28 13.30 -7.28
N TYR A 214 25.43 12.28 -7.29
CA TYR A 214 24.00 12.43 -7.01
C TYR A 214 23.69 12.94 -5.59
N LEU A 215 24.50 12.55 -4.60
CA LEU A 215 24.32 13.05 -3.24
C LEU A 215 24.61 14.55 -3.11
N LYS A 216 25.58 15.08 -3.88
CA LYS A 216 25.99 16.48 -3.85
C LYS A 216 25.03 17.42 -4.61
N GLU A 217 24.40 16.95 -5.68
CA GLU A 217 23.46 17.76 -6.48
C GLU A 217 22.21 18.21 -5.69
N GLY A 218 21.57 19.33 -6.05
CA GLY A 218 20.34 19.88 -5.44
C GLY A 218 19.04 19.07 -5.62
N LYS A 219 19.12 17.73 -5.65
CA LYS A 219 17.99 16.82 -5.94
C LYS A 219 17.19 16.43 -4.69
N SER A 220 16.01 15.83 -4.92
CA SER A 220 15.08 15.35 -3.88
C SER A 220 15.76 14.53 -2.77
N ARG A 221 15.66 14.99 -1.52
CA ARG A 221 16.14 14.30 -0.31
C ARG A 221 15.65 12.85 -0.20
N ALA A 222 14.39 12.58 -0.57
CA ALA A 222 13.81 11.24 -0.55
C ALA A 222 14.44 10.30 -1.59
N ALA A 223 14.85 10.82 -2.75
CA ALA A 223 15.54 10.04 -3.77
C ALA A 223 16.98 9.72 -3.33
N LYS A 224 17.70 10.71 -2.80
CA LYS A 224 19.03 10.54 -2.19
C LYS A 224 19.02 9.45 -1.13
N ARG A 225 18.06 9.50 -0.20
CA ARG A 225 17.89 8.49 0.85
C ARG A 225 17.71 7.07 0.30
N ARG A 226 16.82 6.90 -0.70
CA ARG A 226 16.57 5.58 -1.32
C ARG A 226 17.82 5.01 -1.99
N LEU A 227 18.58 5.86 -2.67
CA LEU A 227 19.85 5.44 -3.27
C LEU A 227 20.89 5.06 -2.21
N SER A 228 20.99 5.83 -1.12
CA SER A 228 21.86 5.49 0.02
C SER A 228 21.50 4.14 0.62
N VAL A 229 20.22 3.88 0.90
CA VAL A 229 19.74 2.57 1.40
C VAL A 229 20.15 1.45 0.46
N TYR A 230 19.87 1.59 -0.84
CA TYR A 230 20.22 0.58 -1.84
C TYR A 230 21.72 0.27 -1.84
N LEU A 231 22.58 1.29 -1.91
CA LEU A 231 24.02 1.06 -2.00
C LEU A 231 24.61 0.53 -0.69
N LEU A 232 24.07 0.94 0.46
CA LEU A 232 24.42 0.38 1.76
C LEU A 232 24.03 -1.10 1.85
N ASP A 233 22.77 -1.48 1.58
CA ASP A 233 22.32 -2.89 1.58
C ASP A 233 23.07 -3.74 0.52
N TYR A 234 23.46 -3.16 -0.61
CA TYR A 234 24.24 -3.84 -1.65
C TYR A 234 25.68 -4.09 -1.20
N SER A 235 26.38 -3.04 -0.76
CA SER A 235 27.80 -3.10 -0.35
C SER A 235 28.01 -3.92 0.91
N PHE A 236 27.11 -3.80 1.90
CA PHE A 236 27.19 -4.52 3.18
C PHE A 236 27.37 -6.03 3.03
N ARG A 237 26.83 -6.61 1.94
CA ARG A 237 26.88 -8.05 1.67
C ARG A 237 27.97 -8.48 0.72
N LYS A 238 28.54 -7.53 -0.02
CA LYS A 238 29.45 -7.80 -1.13
C LYS A 238 30.89 -7.51 -0.73
N ASP A 239 31.10 -6.41 -0.01
CA ASP A 239 32.41 -5.92 0.36
C ASP A 239 32.25 -4.97 1.56
N LEU A 240 32.65 -5.42 2.75
CA LEU A 240 32.56 -4.62 3.98
C LEU A 240 33.51 -3.41 3.96
N GLY A 241 34.64 -3.50 3.27
CA GLY A 241 35.57 -2.39 3.09
C GLY A 241 34.93 -1.28 2.26
N PHE A 242 34.31 -1.64 1.13
CA PHE A 242 33.56 -0.72 0.30
C PHE A 242 32.30 -0.20 1.01
N PHE A 243 31.59 -1.03 1.80
CA PHE A 243 30.49 -0.58 2.64
C PHE A 243 30.89 0.54 3.59
N LYS A 244 32.04 0.44 4.26
CA LYS A 244 32.56 1.52 5.13
C LYS A 244 32.76 2.82 4.35
N LYS A 245 33.25 2.76 3.10
CA LYS A 245 33.37 3.93 2.22
C LYS A 245 32.00 4.56 1.95
N VAL A 246 31.02 3.76 1.55
CA VAL A 246 29.63 4.22 1.31
C VAL A 246 29.02 4.82 2.57
N LEU A 247 29.19 4.16 3.72
CA LEU A 247 28.67 4.61 5.01
C LEU A 247 29.23 5.98 5.41
N LYS A 248 30.54 6.19 5.25
CA LYS A 248 31.18 7.50 5.47
C LYS A 248 30.60 8.57 4.54
N THR A 249 30.39 8.26 3.26
CA THR A 249 29.77 9.19 2.30
C THR A 249 28.33 9.57 2.67
N VAL A 250 27.56 8.66 3.27
CA VAL A 250 26.16 8.90 3.67
C VAL A 250 26.06 9.81 4.89
N LYS A 251 27.05 9.79 5.79
CA LYS A 251 27.02 10.44 7.11
C LYS A 251 26.58 11.93 7.07
N PRO A 252 27.15 12.80 6.21
CA PRO A 252 26.78 14.22 6.20
C PRO A 252 25.33 14.47 5.77
N PHE A 253 24.77 13.59 4.93
CA PHE A 253 23.42 13.77 4.37
C PHE A 253 22.34 13.12 5.24
N PHE A 254 22.64 11.98 5.86
CA PHE A 254 21.68 11.17 6.59
C PHE A 254 22.27 10.57 7.89
N PRO A 255 22.51 11.39 8.93
CA PRO A 255 23.16 10.94 10.17
C PRO A 255 22.39 9.83 10.90
N ARG A 256 21.04 9.87 10.88
CA ARG A 256 20.22 8.77 11.43
C ARG A 256 20.38 7.46 10.66
N LEU A 257 20.48 7.53 9.33
CA LEU A 257 20.70 6.36 8.48
C LEU A 257 22.10 5.77 8.72
N TYR A 258 23.10 6.64 8.80
CA TYR A 258 24.46 6.29 9.18
C TYR A 258 24.47 5.54 10.52
N GLY A 259 23.85 6.09 11.57
CA GLY A 259 23.81 5.44 12.89
C GLY A 259 23.15 4.06 12.84
N TYR A 260 22.04 3.92 12.10
CA TYR A 260 21.36 2.63 11.93
C TYR A 260 22.26 1.58 11.25
N TYR A 261 22.88 1.91 10.12
CA TYR A 261 23.75 0.98 9.40
C TYR A 261 25.07 0.70 10.13
N LEU A 262 25.58 1.67 10.91
CA LEU A 262 26.74 1.46 11.77
C LEU A 262 26.42 0.49 12.91
N GLY A 263 25.28 0.66 13.59
CA GLY A 263 24.85 -0.28 14.62
C GLY A 263 24.60 -1.68 14.06
N ARG A 264 24.01 -1.77 12.87
CA ARG A 264 23.83 -3.04 12.14
C ARG A 264 25.16 -3.68 11.76
N TYR A 265 26.15 -2.89 11.33
CA TYR A 265 27.49 -3.37 11.07
C TYR A 265 28.11 -3.98 12.32
N TYR A 266 28.04 -3.31 13.46
CA TYR A 266 28.56 -3.86 14.72
C TYR A 266 27.81 -5.09 15.21
N LEU A 267 26.49 -5.16 15.01
CA LEU A 267 25.72 -6.38 15.28
C LEU A 267 26.22 -7.54 14.39
N PHE A 268 26.44 -7.28 13.11
CA PHE A 268 26.86 -8.28 12.14
C PHE A 268 28.30 -8.77 12.38
N THR A 269 29.22 -7.88 12.79
CA THR A 269 30.61 -8.23 13.08
C THR A 269 30.85 -8.70 14.51
N GLY A 270 29.81 -8.77 15.35
CA GLY A 270 29.94 -9.15 16.76
C GLY A 270 30.60 -8.08 17.65
N GLU A 271 30.81 -6.86 17.15
CA GLU A 271 31.40 -5.73 17.88
C GLU A 271 30.39 -5.08 18.85
N CYS A 272 29.71 -5.90 19.64
CA CYS A 272 28.54 -5.59 20.45
C CYS A 272 28.68 -4.35 21.36
N LYS A 273 29.86 -4.15 21.98
CA LYS A 273 30.13 -2.98 22.84
C LYS A 273 30.02 -1.66 22.09
N ARG A 274 30.27 -1.65 20.77
CA ARG A 274 30.25 -0.48 19.89
C ARG A 274 28.85 -0.14 19.37
N VAL A 275 27.86 -1.02 19.54
CA VAL A 275 26.47 -0.73 19.16
C VAL A 275 25.99 0.51 19.92
N PRO A 276 25.55 1.58 19.23
CA PRO A 276 25.17 2.84 19.86
C PRO A 276 24.16 2.67 20.99
N ARG A 277 24.40 3.34 22.12
CA ARG A 277 23.46 3.41 23.26
C ARG A 277 22.33 4.37 22.93
N ARG A 278 21.25 3.86 22.36
CA ARG A 278 20.07 4.67 22.03
C ARG A 278 18.75 3.96 22.36
N PRO A 279 17.68 4.70 22.68
CA PRO A 279 16.42 4.11 23.09
C PRO A 279 15.59 3.55 21.92
N GLU A 280 15.93 3.84 20.66
CA GLU A 280 15.18 3.30 19.53
C GLU A 280 15.26 1.76 19.50
N LEU A 281 14.11 1.14 19.22
CA LEU A 281 13.90 -0.31 19.32
C LEU A 281 15.04 -1.19 18.76
N PRO A 282 15.55 -0.99 17.53
CA PRO A 282 16.61 -1.85 17.03
C PRO A 282 17.88 -1.75 17.89
N PHE A 283 18.33 -0.56 18.31
CA PHE A 283 19.53 -0.43 19.14
C PHE A 283 19.36 -1.05 20.52
N SER A 284 18.21 -0.84 21.16
CA SER A 284 17.93 -1.46 22.46
C SER A 284 17.87 -2.98 22.34
N ALA A 285 17.28 -3.53 21.28
CA ALA A 285 17.22 -4.96 21.05
C ALA A 285 18.59 -5.53 20.74
N TRP A 286 19.34 -4.90 19.82
CA TRP A 286 20.70 -5.28 19.46
C TRP A 286 21.57 -5.35 20.71
N ARG A 287 21.62 -4.29 21.52
CA ARG A 287 22.40 -4.32 22.77
C ARG A 287 21.95 -5.42 23.72
N SER A 288 20.64 -5.65 23.86
CA SER A 288 20.12 -6.72 24.71
C SER A 288 20.60 -8.09 24.27
N VAL A 289 20.49 -8.43 22.99
CA VAL A 289 20.94 -9.72 22.46
C VAL A 289 22.46 -9.86 22.46
N CYS A 290 23.18 -8.77 22.18
CA CYS A 290 24.64 -8.78 22.04
C CYS A 290 25.39 -8.78 23.38
N LEU A 291 24.82 -8.14 24.41
CA LEU A 291 25.49 -7.92 25.70
C LEU A 291 24.80 -8.65 26.85
N GLY A 292 23.73 -9.40 26.59
CA GLY A 292 22.94 -10.07 27.64
C GLY A 292 22.22 -9.11 28.60
N VAL A 293 22.08 -7.83 28.25
CA VAL A 293 21.42 -6.84 29.12
C VAL A 293 19.89 -6.86 28.95
N PRO A 294 19.10 -6.49 29.97
CA PRO A 294 17.64 -6.47 29.87
C PRO A 294 17.12 -5.59 28.73
N PHE A 295 16.14 -6.10 27.97
CA PHE A 295 15.48 -5.35 26.91
C PHE A 295 14.50 -4.30 27.50
N LYS A 296 14.68 -3.03 27.12
CA LYS A 296 13.90 -1.90 27.65
C LYS A 296 12.77 -1.41 26.72
N GLY A 297 12.58 -2.05 25.56
CA GLY A 297 11.53 -1.64 24.61
C GLY A 297 10.11 -1.89 25.15
N ARG A 298 9.16 -1.05 24.73
CA ARG A 298 7.74 -1.11 25.14
C ARG A 298 6.81 -1.41 23.96
N GLY A 299 5.57 -1.78 24.28
CA GLY A 299 4.50 -2.03 23.30
C GLY A 299 4.65 -3.35 22.54
N VAL A 300 3.65 -3.70 21.74
CA VAL A 300 3.65 -4.91 20.92
C VAL A 300 4.43 -4.67 19.63
N ASN A 301 5.62 -5.24 19.53
CA ASN A 301 6.49 -5.18 18.34
C ASN A 301 7.34 -6.45 18.25
N PHE A 302 8.02 -6.65 17.12
CA PHE A 302 8.84 -7.83 16.89
C PHE A 302 9.84 -8.14 18.02
N TYR A 303 10.57 -7.14 18.50
CA TYR A 303 11.59 -7.34 19.52
C TYR A 303 10.99 -7.61 20.89
N SER A 304 9.91 -6.91 21.28
CA SER A 304 9.25 -7.18 22.56
C SER A 304 8.61 -8.55 22.59
N LEU A 305 7.95 -8.99 21.51
CA LEU A 305 7.38 -10.33 21.43
C LEU A 305 8.43 -11.45 21.58
N LEU A 306 9.69 -11.18 21.23
CA LEU A 306 10.80 -12.13 21.33
C LEU A 306 11.56 -12.05 22.66
N LEU A 307 11.88 -10.84 23.13
CA LEU A 307 12.77 -10.61 24.28
C LEU A 307 12.02 -10.32 25.58
N LYS A 308 10.78 -9.86 25.50
CA LYS A 308 9.93 -9.51 26.66
C LYS A 308 8.46 -9.74 26.32
N PRO A 309 8.07 -11.00 26.02
CA PRO A 309 6.74 -11.29 25.53
C PRO A 309 5.67 -10.90 26.56
N PRO A 310 4.47 -10.45 26.12
CA PRO A 310 3.36 -10.20 27.02
C PRO A 310 2.93 -11.50 27.72
N LYS A 311 2.52 -11.37 28.99
CA LYS A 311 1.98 -12.48 29.80
C LYS A 311 0.61 -12.94 29.27
N SER A 312 -0.24 -12.00 28.90
CA SER A 312 -1.59 -12.24 28.39
C SER A 312 -1.96 -11.27 27.26
N PHE A 313 -2.99 -11.62 26.50
CA PHE A 313 -3.58 -10.72 25.51
C PHE A 313 -4.42 -9.64 26.22
N PRO A 314 -4.21 -8.34 25.92
CA PRO A 314 -4.79 -7.26 26.72
C PRO A 314 -6.26 -6.94 26.39
N PHE A 315 -6.94 -7.75 25.57
CA PHE A 315 -8.33 -7.52 25.17
C PHE A 315 -9.17 -8.78 25.41
N LYS A 316 -10.37 -8.59 25.98
CA LYS A 316 -11.36 -9.66 26.09
C LYS A 316 -11.97 -9.93 24.72
N LYS A 317 -12.20 -11.21 24.37
CA LYS A 317 -12.69 -11.58 23.04
C LYS A 317 -14.12 -11.05 22.82
N GLU A 318 -14.94 -11.07 23.85
CA GLU A 318 -16.34 -10.65 23.83
C GLU A 318 -16.47 -9.18 23.38
N GLU A 319 -15.63 -8.30 23.93
CA GLU A 319 -15.58 -6.87 23.58
C GLU A 319 -15.10 -6.61 22.14
N VAL A 320 -14.29 -7.52 21.58
CA VAL A 320 -13.78 -7.44 20.22
C VAL A 320 -14.82 -7.96 19.21
N PHE A 321 -15.57 -9.00 19.57
CA PHE A 321 -16.44 -9.74 18.66
C PHE A 321 -17.92 -9.36 18.72
N ALA A 322 -18.36 -8.58 19.72
CA ALA A 322 -19.73 -8.07 19.85
C ALA A 322 -19.91 -6.57 19.48
N PRO A 323 -19.53 -6.10 18.27
CA PRO A 323 -19.77 -4.70 17.92
C PRO A 323 -21.25 -4.47 17.57
N SER A 324 -21.88 -3.51 18.25
CA SER A 324 -23.13 -2.91 17.81
C SER A 324 -22.88 -1.63 16.99
N PHE A 325 -23.73 -1.41 15.99
CA PHE A 325 -23.75 -0.12 15.30
C PHE A 325 -24.47 0.90 16.17
N LYS A 326 -23.76 1.96 16.55
CA LYS A 326 -24.35 3.18 17.12
C LYS A 326 -24.92 4.06 16.01
N ASP A 327 -24.28 4.06 14.84
CA ASP A 327 -24.73 4.77 13.64
C ASP A 327 -25.86 4.01 12.94
N SER A 328 -27.09 4.50 13.12
CA SER A 328 -28.31 3.84 12.65
C SER A 328 -28.47 3.86 11.13
N GLY A 329 -27.95 4.87 10.44
CA GLY A 329 -27.96 4.91 8.97
C GLY A 329 -26.94 3.93 8.38
N LEU A 330 -25.71 3.89 8.91
CA LEU A 330 -24.73 2.88 8.52
C LEU A 330 -25.23 1.46 8.79
N LYS A 331 -25.85 1.24 9.96
CA LYS A 331 -26.50 -0.04 10.31
C LYS A 331 -27.49 -0.44 9.22
N LEU A 332 -28.42 0.45 8.90
CA LEU A 332 -29.47 0.17 7.91
C LEU A 332 -28.89 -0.13 6.52
N LEU A 333 -27.91 0.65 6.05
CA LEU A 333 -27.28 0.39 4.74
C LEU A 333 -26.60 -0.99 4.69
N VAL A 334 -25.91 -1.39 5.76
CA VAL A 334 -25.25 -2.70 5.85
C VAL A 334 -26.28 -3.82 5.89
N GLU A 335 -27.30 -3.71 6.75
CA GLU A 335 -28.34 -4.74 6.93
C GLU A 335 -29.22 -4.91 5.69
N ARG A 336 -29.43 -3.85 4.90
CA ARG A 336 -30.16 -3.89 3.63
C ARG A 336 -29.29 -4.28 2.43
N GLY A 337 -28.03 -4.68 2.65
CA GLY A 337 -27.12 -5.09 1.58
C GLY A 337 -26.63 -3.96 0.66
N ALA A 338 -26.87 -2.69 1.02
CA ALA A 338 -26.46 -1.51 0.24
C ALA A 338 -24.96 -1.19 0.41
N CYS A 339 -24.11 -2.22 0.41
CA CYS A 339 -22.68 -2.10 0.66
C CYS A 339 -21.96 -1.24 -0.37
N TYR A 340 -22.41 -1.21 -1.63
CA TYR A 340 -21.85 -0.29 -2.62
C TYR A 340 -21.95 1.17 -2.13
N ALA A 341 -23.05 1.56 -1.48
CA ALA A 341 -23.22 2.91 -0.94
C ALA A 341 -22.23 3.19 0.20
N VAL A 342 -22.06 2.23 1.11
CA VAL A 342 -21.03 2.28 2.16
C VAL A 342 -19.64 2.51 1.55
N SER A 343 -19.35 1.91 0.38
CA SER A 343 -18.08 2.09 -0.31
C SER A 343 -17.81 3.52 -0.79
N PHE A 344 -18.79 4.43 -0.79
CA PHE A 344 -18.59 5.84 -1.12
C PHE A 344 -18.42 6.74 0.11
N ILE A 345 -18.74 6.25 1.32
CA ILE A 345 -18.70 7.04 2.56
C ILE A 345 -17.26 7.35 3.00
N GLU A 346 -16.85 8.62 2.88
CA GLU A 346 -15.47 9.08 3.10
C GLU A 346 -15.13 9.37 4.57
N ASP A 347 -16.14 9.46 5.44
CA ASP A 347 -16.00 9.85 6.84
C ASP A 347 -15.11 8.88 7.62
N LYS A 348 -14.17 9.41 8.40
CA LYS A 348 -13.16 8.60 9.09
C LYS A 348 -13.56 8.30 10.53
N THR A 349 -14.72 7.66 10.72
CA THR A 349 -15.24 7.29 12.05
C THR A 349 -15.01 5.80 12.38
N PRO A 350 -14.98 5.41 13.67
CA PRO A 350 -14.94 4.00 14.06
C PRO A 350 -16.11 3.17 13.50
N GLN A 351 -17.30 3.77 13.42
CA GLN A 351 -18.51 3.12 12.90
C GLN A 351 -18.44 2.91 11.38
N ASN A 352 -17.90 3.86 10.61
CA ASN A 352 -17.62 3.62 9.18
C ASN A 352 -16.57 2.51 9.02
N ALA A 353 -15.50 2.48 9.84
CA ALA A 353 -14.52 1.39 9.77
C ALA A 353 -15.18 -0.01 9.94
N LEU A 354 -16.13 -0.12 10.87
CA LEU A 354 -16.94 -1.32 11.06
C LEU A 354 -17.87 -1.60 9.87
N ALA A 355 -18.55 -0.59 9.32
CA ALA A 355 -19.41 -0.74 8.14
C ALA A 355 -18.63 -1.25 6.92
N GLN A 356 -17.47 -0.67 6.64
CA GLN A 356 -16.56 -1.13 5.58
C GLN A 356 -16.13 -2.58 5.79
N TYR A 357 -15.83 -2.96 7.04
CA TYR A 357 -15.48 -4.33 7.39
C TYR A 357 -16.63 -5.31 7.14
N ARG A 358 -17.84 -4.98 7.62
CA ARG A 358 -19.05 -5.82 7.44
C ARG A 358 -19.41 -6.00 5.96
N CYS A 359 -19.15 -4.98 5.14
CA CYS A 359 -19.32 -5.04 3.69
C CYS A 359 -18.16 -5.70 2.92
N GLY A 360 -17.16 -6.27 3.60
CA GLY A 360 -16.02 -6.93 2.96
C GLY A 360 -15.00 -5.98 2.32
N TYR A 361 -15.12 -4.66 2.52
CA TYR A 361 -14.13 -3.65 2.09
C TYR A 361 -12.98 -3.53 3.10
N TYR A 362 -12.38 -4.66 3.47
CA TYR A 362 -11.40 -4.79 4.55
C TYR A 362 -10.25 -3.78 4.47
N ARG A 363 -9.66 -3.57 3.28
CA ARG A 363 -8.57 -2.59 3.11
C ARG A 363 -8.97 -1.19 3.55
N ARG A 364 -10.20 -0.77 3.28
CA ARG A 364 -10.72 0.54 3.68
C ARG A 364 -11.02 0.57 5.17
N GLY A 365 -11.69 -0.47 5.69
CA GLY A 365 -11.93 -0.65 7.11
C GLY A 365 -10.65 -0.58 7.95
N ILE A 366 -9.62 -1.35 7.59
CA ILE A 366 -8.31 -1.35 8.25
C ILE A 366 -7.66 0.04 8.23
N LYS A 367 -7.71 0.74 7.07
CA LYS A 367 -7.10 2.08 6.94
C LYS A 367 -7.78 3.10 7.85
N ILE A 368 -9.11 3.05 7.98
CA ILE A 368 -9.86 3.94 8.87
C ILE A 368 -9.59 3.55 10.33
N ALA A 369 -9.71 2.27 10.68
CA ALA A 369 -9.48 1.76 12.04
C ALA A 369 -8.05 2.07 12.54
N ALA A 370 -7.05 2.06 11.67
CA ALA A 370 -5.66 2.38 12.02
C ALA A 370 -5.46 3.80 12.58
N LEU A 371 -6.35 4.74 12.26
CA LEU A 371 -6.36 6.09 12.83
C LEU A 371 -6.69 6.07 14.33
N PHE A 372 -7.40 5.04 14.79
CA PHE A 372 -7.86 4.88 16.17
C PHE A 372 -7.04 3.85 16.98
N LYS A 373 -5.89 3.39 16.46
CA LYS A 373 -5.07 2.35 17.11
C LYS A 373 -4.63 2.67 18.55
N LYS A 374 -4.51 3.95 18.91
CA LYS A 374 -4.16 4.40 20.27
C LYS A 374 -5.37 4.42 21.22
N ARG A 375 -6.59 4.27 20.68
CA ARG A 375 -7.87 4.32 21.39
C ARG A 375 -8.61 2.97 21.35
N LEU A 376 -7.87 1.86 21.19
CA LEU A 376 -8.49 0.53 21.12
C LEU A 376 -9.19 0.13 22.42
N HIS A 377 -8.75 0.60 23.59
CA HIS A 377 -9.50 0.42 24.85
C HIS A 377 -10.90 1.04 24.80
N ARG A 378 -11.09 2.13 24.05
CA ARG A 378 -12.40 2.80 23.87
C ARG A 378 -13.23 2.18 22.73
N TYR A 379 -12.57 1.49 21.79
CA TYR A 379 -13.20 0.86 20.63
C TYR A 379 -12.60 -0.54 20.37
N PRO A 380 -12.78 -1.50 21.29
CA PRO A 380 -12.11 -2.81 21.23
C PRO A 380 -12.46 -3.60 19.97
N TYR A 381 -13.69 -3.48 19.46
CA TYR A 381 -14.12 -4.08 18.20
C TYR A 381 -13.31 -3.65 16.96
N LEU A 382 -12.63 -2.49 17.00
CA LEU A 382 -11.74 -2.10 15.90
C LEU A 382 -10.56 -3.05 15.76
N LEU A 383 -10.26 -3.88 16.77
CA LEU A 383 -9.26 -4.92 16.67
C LEU A 383 -9.65 -5.99 15.64
N LYS A 384 -10.93 -6.39 15.60
CA LYS A 384 -11.48 -7.28 14.55
C LYS A 384 -11.42 -6.64 13.16
N VAL A 385 -11.62 -5.32 13.08
CA VAL A 385 -11.48 -4.55 11.83
C VAL A 385 -10.02 -4.44 11.38
N LEU A 386 -9.09 -4.24 12.32
CA LEU A 386 -7.65 -4.16 12.06
C LEU A 386 -7.04 -5.50 11.66
N TYR A 387 -7.60 -6.60 12.15
CA TYR A 387 -7.17 -7.97 11.90
C TYR A 387 -8.38 -8.81 11.47
N PRO A 388 -8.91 -8.58 10.26
CA PRO A 388 -10.08 -9.31 9.78
C PRO A 388 -9.70 -10.76 9.42
N ALA A 389 -10.62 -11.70 9.65
CA ALA A 389 -10.50 -13.08 9.19
C ALA A 389 -11.62 -13.41 8.20
N PRO A 390 -11.46 -13.13 6.89
CA PRO A 390 -12.46 -13.51 5.89
C PRO A 390 -12.59 -15.04 5.81
N GLU A 391 -13.81 -15.55 5.67
CA GLU A 391 -14.12 -16.99 5.74
C GLU A 391 -13.31 -17.86 4.75
N ILE A 392 -13.01 -17.31 3.57
CA ILE A 392 -12.19 -17.95 2.53
C ILE A 392 -10.80 -18.41 3.01
N PHE A 393 -10.29 -17.87 4.13
CA PHE A 393 -9.02 -18.29 4.72
C PHE A 393 -9.15 -19.50 5.66
N GLY A 394 -10.37 -19.96 5.98
CA GLY A 394 -10.60 -21.15 6.81
C GLY A 394 -9.99 -21.07 8.21
N GLY A 395 -9.80 -19.87 8.76
CA GLY A 395 -9.19 -19.66 10.08
C GLY A 395 -7.66 -19.78 10.12
N ASP A 396 -6.98 -19.96 8.98
CA ASP A 396 -5.52 -20.09 8.94
C ASP A 396 -4.80 -18.79 9.36
N VAL A 397 -4.34 -18.74 10.61
CA VAL A 397 -3.70 -17.55 11.21
C VAL A 397 -2.39 -17.15 10.52
N TYR A 398 -1.67 -18.11 9.91
CA TYR A 398 -0.43 -17.83 9.19
C TYR A 398 -0.74 -17.17 7.84
N ALA A 399 -1.72 -17.71 7.10
CA ALA A 399 -2.17 -17.12 5.84
C ALA A 399 -2.79 -15.73 6.06
N LEU A 400 -3.58 -15.55 7.13
CA LEU A 400 -4.15 -14.26 7.52
C LEU A 400 -3.05 -13.22 7.85
N ALA A 401 -1.99 -13.62 8.57
CA ALA A 401 -0.87 -12.75 8.91
C ALA A 401 -0.12 -12.24 7.66
N ILE A 402 0.04 -13.12 6.65
CA ILE A 402 0.62 -12.81 5.34
C ILE A 402 -0.31 -11.91 4.53
N ALA A 403 -1.58 -12.31 4.31
CA ALA A 403 -2.54 -11.56 3.49
C ALA A 403 -2.78 -10.14 3.99
N ARG A 404 -2.76 -9.96 5.32
CA ARG A 404 -2.80 -8.64 5.95
C ARG A 404 -1.64 -7.77 5.49
N GLN A 405 -0.42 -8.29 5.52
CA GLN A 405 0.77 -7.52 5.13
C GLN A 405 0.83 -7.27 3.61
N GLU A 406 0.39 -8.25 2.81
CA GLU A 406 0.47 -8.21 1.35
C GLU A 406 -0.54 -7.24 0.72
N SER A 407 -1.81 -7.34 1.07
CA SER A 407 -2.88 -6.58 0.36
C SER A 407 -3.77 -5.74 1.27
N LEU A 408 -3.67 -5.93 2.60
CA LEU A 408 -4.71 -5.53 3.57
C LEU A 408 -6.06 -6.13 3.19
N PHE A 409 -6.06 -7.39 2.77
CA PHE A 409 -7.25 -8.09 2.28
C PHE A 409 -7.94 -7.37 1.12
N ASN A 410 -7.17 -6.92 0.13
CA ASN A 410 -7.74 -6.44 -1.13
C ASN A 410 -7.64 -7.53 -2.19
N ARG A 411 -8.78 -8.18 -2.49
CA ARG A 411 -8.87 -9.22 -3.52
C ARG A 411 -8.44 -8.77 -4.92
N ARG A 412 -8.56 -7.47 -5.23
CA ARG A 412 -8.16 -6.89 -6.54
C ARG A 412 -6.79 -6.21 -6.48
N ALA A 413 -5.97 -6.50 -5.47
CA ALA A 413 -4.65 -5.89 -5.37
C ALA A 413 -3.75 -6.33 -6.53
N TYR A 414 -3.12 -5.36 -7.19
CA TYR A 414 -2.12 -5.56 -8.23
C TYR A 414 -0.91 -4.68 -7.93
N SER A 415 0.25 -5.29 -7.67
CA SER A 415 1.46 -4.56 -7.32
C SER A 415 2.15 -4.01 -8.56
N ARG A 416 3.03 -3.01 -8.37
CA ARG A 416 3.89 -2.49 -9.44
C ARG A 416 4.81 -3.54 -10.05
N SER A 417 5.13 -4.60 -9.30
CA SER A 417 5.97 -5.72 -9.75
C SER A 417 5.14 -6.85 -10.38
N GLY A 418 3.81 -6.72 -10.43
CA GLY A 418 2.90 -7.71 -11.02
C GLY A 418 2.33 -8.75 -10.04
N ALA A 419 2.49 -8.55 -8.73
CA ALA A 419 1.94 -9.46 -7.72
C ALA A 419 0.42 -9.29 -7.59
N ILE A 420 -0.35 -10.39 -7.46
CA ILE A 420 -1.80 -10.39 -7.66
C ILE A 420 -2.56 -10.89 -6.42
N GLY A 421 -3.67 -10.23 -6.11
CA GLY A 421 -4.72 -10.70 -5.22
C GLY A 421 -4.41 -10.58 -3.72
N TYR A 422 -5.20 -11.29 -2.91
CA TYR A 422 -5.13 -11.25 -1.44
C TYR A 422 -3.74 -11.49 -0.87
N MET A 423 -3.04 -12.48 -1.41
CA MET A 423 -1.73 -12.94 -0.94
C MET A 423 -0.58 -12.53 -1.88
N GLN A 424 -0.85 -11.62 -2.82
CA GLN A 424 0.14 -11.03 -3.73
C GLN A 424 1.06 -12.08 -4.38
N ILE A 425 0.46 -13.07 -5.04
CA ILE A 425 1.19 -14.12 -5.74
C ILE A 425 1.78 -13.55 -7.03
N MET A 426 3.09 -13.73 -7.22
CA MET A 426 3.75 -13.41 -8.48
C MET A 426 3.34 -14.39 -9.58
N PRO A 427 3.19 -13.97 -10.85
CA PRO A 427 2.79 -14.87 -11.95
C PRO A 427 3.67 -16.11 -12.11
N THR A 428 4.98 -15.96 -11.92
CA THR A 428 5.95 -17.07 -11.95
C THR A 428 5.72 -18.06 -10.82
N THR A 429 5.49 -17.56 -9.59
CA THR A 429 5.12 -18.39 -8.43
C THR A 429 3.77 -19.06 -8.66
N GLY A 430 2.79 -18.37 -9.23
CA GLY A 430 1.48 -18.94 -9.57
C GLY A 430 1.59 -20.14 -10.52
N ARG A 431 2.41 -20.04 -11.58
CA ARG A 431 2.68 -21.17 -12.49
C ARG A 431 3.39 -22.33 -11.80
N TYR A 432 4.31 -22.05 -10.89
CA TYR A 432 4.95 -23.07 -10.06
C TYR A 432 3.93 -23.80 -9.16
N LEU A 433 3.09 -23.04 -8.46
CA LEU A 433 2.08 -23.57 -7.55
C LEU A 433 0.99 -24.35 -8.28
N ALA A 434 0.55 -23.87 -9.45
CA ALA A 434 -0.41 -24.59 -10.29
C ALA A 434 0.07 -25.99 -10.65
N ARG A 435 1.35 -26.13 -11.04
CA ARG A 435 1.97 -27.45 -11.29
C ARG A 435 2.01 -28.32 -10.03
N LYS A 436 2.42 -27.75 -8.89
CA LYS A 436 2.49 -28.48 -7.61
C LYS A 436 1.13 -28.93 -7.11
N LEU A 437 0.09 -28.13 -7.34
CA LEU A 437 -1.29 -28.40 -6.95
C LEU A 437 -2.12 -29.11 -8.05
N LYS A 438 -1.47 -29.54 -9.15
CA LYS A 438 -2.10 -30.21 -10.29
C LYS A 438 -3.31 -29.45 -10.89
N VAL A 439 -3.26 -28.12 -10.88
CA VAL A 439 -4.28 -27.26 -11.49
C VAL A 439 -4.06 -27.19 -13.00
N ARG A 440 -4.92 -27.87 -13.76
CA ARG A 440 -4.90 -27.87 -15.23
C ARG A 440 -5.28 -26.49 -15.79
N SER A 441 -4.74 -26.15 -16.95
CA SER A 441 -5.07 -24.93 -17.72
C SER A 441 -4.95 -23.60 -16.94
N PHE A 442 -4.01 -23.50 -16.00
CA PHE A 442 -3.80 -22.28 -15.22
C PHE A 442 -3.35 -21.10 -16.11
N LYS A 443 -4.12 -20.01 -16.08
CA LYS A 443 -3.77 -18.71 -16.66
C LYS A 443 -3.52 -17.69 -15.54
N VAL A 444 -2.64 -16.71 -15.76
CA VAL A 444 -2.24 -15.73 -14.73
C VAL A 444 -3.44 -14.96 -14.16
N HIS A 445 -4.43 -14.63 -14.99
CA HIS A 445 -5.63 -13.91 -14.54
C HIS A 445 -6.48 -14.69 -13.53
N HIS A 446 -6.35 -16.03 -13.45
CA HIS A 446 -6.99 -16.82 -12.40
C HIS A 446 -6.52 -16.42 -10.99
N LEU A 447 -5.37 -15.77 -10.84
CA LEU A 447 -4.91 -15.23 -9.54
C LEU A 447 -5.78 -14.08 -9.02
N PHE A 448 -6.63 -13.46 -9.84
CA PHE A 448 -7.65 -12.51 -9.37
C PHE A 448 -8.86 -13.22 -8.73
N ASN A 449 -9.06 -14.51 -9.00
CA ASN A 449 -10.04 -15.31 -8.29
C ASN A 449 -9.56 -15.52 -6.84
N PRO A 450 -10.31 -15.02 -5.83
CA PRO A 450 -9.95 -15.16 -4.42
C PRO A 450 -9.65 -16.60 -3.99
N ASN A 451 -10.43 -17.58 -4.45
CA ASN A 451 -10.31 -18.98 -4.03
C ASN A 451 -8.97 -19.57 -4.50
N VAL A 452 -8.60 -19.30 -5.76
CA VAL A 452 -7.30 -19.71 -6.31
C VAL A 452 -6.16 -19.02 -5.57
N ASN A 453 -6.28 -17.71 -5.35
CA ASN A 453 -5.23 -16.89 -4.74
C ASN A 453 -4.93 -17.33 -3.30
N VAL A 454 -5.97 -17.52 -2.49
CA VAL A 454 -5.84 -17.96 -1.09
C VAL A 454 -5.35 -19.40 -1.03
N LYS A 455 -5.92 -20.33 -1.82
CA LYS A 455 -5.42 -21.71 -1.88
C LYS A 455 -3.93 -21.77 -2.21
N PHE A 456 -3.48 -21.00 -3.20
CA PHE A 456 -2.09 -20.97 -3.63
C PHE A 456 -1.18 -20.34 -2.56
N GLY A 457 -1.56 -19.19 -2.02
CA GLY A 457 -0.76 -18.50 -1.01
C GLY A 457 -0.67 -19.28 0.31
N THR A 458 -1.78 -19.86 0.77
CA THR A 458 -1.84 -20.74 1.95
C THR A 458 -0.93 -21.95 1.76
N TYR A 459 -1.07 -22.69 0.65
CA TYR A 459 -0.16 -23.80 0.37
C TYR A 459 1.31 -23.36 0.36
N TYR A 460 1.60 -22.20 -0.25
CA TYR A 460 2.96 -21.71 -0.35
C TYR A 460 3.57 -21.36 1.01
N ILE A 461 2.88 -20.59 1.86
CA ILE A 461 3.41 -20.25 3.19
C ILE A 461 3.63 -21.51 4.05
N HIS A 462 2.73 -22.49 4.00
CA HIS A 462 2.90 -23.76 4.71
C HIS A 462 4.07 -24.58 4.18
N SER A 463 4.28 -24.62 2.86
CA SER A 463 5.47 -25.28 2.27
C SER A 463 6.77 -24.62 2.74
N LEU A 464 6.77 -23.30 2.89
CA LEU A 464 7.92 -22.54 3.42
C LEU A 464 8.10 -22.78 4.92
N MET A 465 7.03 -22.89 5.69
CA MET A 465 7.10 -23.28 7.11
C MET A 465 7.66 -24.69 7.28
N LYS A 466 7.25 -25.66 6.45
CA LYS A 466 7.84 -27.01 6.47
C LYS A 466 9.35 -27.00 6.21
N ARG A 467 9.81 -26.11 5.30
CA ARG A 467 11.22 -25.95 4.94
C ARG A 467 12.05 -25.20 5.98
N PHE A 468 11.55 -24.08 6.50
CA PHE A 468 12.32 -23.17 7.35
C PHE A 468 12.00 -23.29 8.84
N LYS A 469 11.00 -24.11 9.21
CA LYS A 469 10.54 -24.45 10.57
C LYS A 469 9.99 -23.30 11.42
N LEU A 470 10.42 -22.07 11.19
CA LEU A 470 9.98 -20.88 11.91
C LEU A 470 9.17 -19.96 10.98
N PHE A 471 8.01 -19.50 11.44
CA PHE A 471 7.16 -18.58 10.67
C PHE A 471 7.90 -17.31 10.20
N PRO A 472 8.70 -16.61 11.04
CA PRO A 472 9.49 -15.46 10.58
C PRO A 472 10.40 -15.75 9.38
N LEU A 473 11.01 -16.94 9.32
CA LEU A 473 11.87 -17.35 8.21
C LEU A 473 11.04 -17.72 6.97
N ALA A 474 9.90 -18.38 7.17
CA ALA A 474 8.95 -18.66 6.10
C ALA A 474 8.39 -17.37 5.48
N ALA A 475 8.03 -16.38 6.31
CA ALA A 475 7.59 -15.06 5.87
C ALA A 475 8.71 -14.30 5.13
N ALA A 476 9.95 -14.37 5.62
CA ALA A 476 11.11 -13.83 4.90
C ALA A 476 11.28 -14.47 3.51
N ALA A 477 11.06 -15.79 3.41
CA ALA A 477 11.18 -16.53 2.16
C ALA A 477 10.02 -16.26 1.21
N TYR A 478 8.82 -16.02 1.75
CA TYR A 478 7.63 -15.65 0.99
C TYR A 478 7.85 -14.33 0.25
N ASN A 479 8.33 -13.30 0.97
CA ASN A 479 8.58 -11.96 0.43
C ASN A 479 9.90 -11.86 -0.35
N GLY A 480 11.01 -12.29 0.27
CA GLY A 480 12.38 -12.11 -0.24
C GLY A 480 12.89 -13.25 -1.12
N GLY A 481 12.14 -14.36 -1.21
CA GLY A 481 12.50 -15.57 -1.94
C GLY A 481 13.32 -16.58 -1.11
N PRO A 482 13.01 -17.88 -1.20
CA PRO A 482 13.61 -18.91 -0.33
C PRO A 482 15.12 -19.06 -0.50
N GLY A 483 15.67 -18.85 -1.70
CA GLY A 483 17.11 -18.93 -1.93
C GLY A 483 17.91 -17.87 -1.14
N ARG A 484 17.33 -16.68 -0.91
CA ARG A 484 18.00 -15.63 -0.14
C ARG A 484 18.01 -15.93 1.36
N VAL A 485 16.93 -16.50 1.87
CA VAL A 485 16.85 -16.93 3.27
C VAL A 485 17.78 -18.12 3.52
N ALA A 486 17.81 -19.10 2.62
CA ALA A 486 18.76 -20.22 2.71
C ALA A 486 20.22 -19.75 2.71
N LYS A 487 20.57 -18.78 1.85
CA LYS A 487 21.91 -18.17 1.86
C LYS A 487 22.20 -17.44 3.19
N ALA A 488 21.24 -16.70 3.74
CA ALA A 488 21.41 -16.03 5.02
C ALA A 488 21.65 -17.03 6.16
N LEU A 489 20.88 -18.13 6.21
CA LEU A 489 21.06 -19.20 7.19
C LEU A 489 22.43 -19.88 7.04
N ARG A 490 22.91 -20.12 5.82
CA ARG A 490 24.25 -20.68 5.61
C ARG A 490 25.37 -19.78 6.13
N LEU A 491 25.18 -18.46 6.09
CA LEU A 491 26.16 -17.50 6.59
C LEU A 491 26.11 -17.33 8.11
N TYR A 492 24.93 -17.52 8.71
CA TYR A 492 24.71 -17.28 10.14
C TYR A 492 24.82 -18.56 10.98
N GLY A 493 24.15 -19.64 10.57
CA GLY A 493 23.96 -20.85 11.34
C GLY A 493 22.48 -21.15 11.64
N PRO A 494 22.22 -22.20 12.47
CA PRO A 494 20.87 -22.52 12.93
C PRO A 494 20.27 -21.40 13.79
N VAL A 495 18.95 -21.29 13.81
CA VAL A 495 18.20 -20.30 14.62
C VAL A 495 17.47 -21.04 15.72
N ASN A 496 18.04 -21.03 16.92
CA ASN A 496 17.56 -21.80 18.07
C ASN A 496 17.03 -20.89 19.20
N SER A 497 17.28 -19.58 19.13
CA SER A 497 16.87 -18.62 20.15
C SER A 497 16.22 -17.34 19.58
N PRO A 498 15.50 -16.58 20.42
CA PRO A 498 15.06 -15.23 20.08
C PRO A 498 16.21 -14.30 19.65
N ALA A 499 17.39 -14.44 20.26
CA ALA A 499 18.57 -13.66 19.92
C ALA A 499 19.04 -13.98 18.50
N ASP A 500 19.09 -15.27 18.15
CA ASP A 500 19.50 -15.73 16.83
C ASP A 500 18.62 -15.17 15.73
N LEU A 501 17.30 -15.20 15.96
CA LEU A 501 16.33 -14.70 15.00
C LEU A 501 16.48 -13.18 14.78
N ILE A 502 16.78 -12.42 15.83
CA ILE A 502 17.06 -10.98 15.74
C ILE A 502 18.34 -10.72 14.95
N ILE A 503 19.43 -11.43 15.25
CA ILE A 503 20.72 -11.29 14.56
C ILE A 503 20.59 -11.67 13.09
N LEU A 504 19.96 -12.80 12.77
CA LEU A 504 19.72 -13.21 11.39
C LEU A 504 18.87 -12.16 10.66
N THR A 505 17.76 -11.71 11.27
CA THR A 505 16.84 -10.77 10.64
C THR A 505 17.50 -9.43 10.38
N ASP A 506 18.16 -8.84 11.38
CA ASP A 506 18.72 -7.49 11.25
C ASP A 506 20.12 -7.47 10.65
N GLY A 507 20.95 -8.49 10.88
CA GLY A 507 22.29 -8.60 10.33
C GLY A 507 22.31 -9.17 8.92
N TYR A 508 21.70 -10.33 8.71
CA TYR A 508 21.97 -11.19 7.54
C TYR A 508 20.93 -11.06 6.42
N LEU A 509 19.66 -10.77 6.73
CA LEU A 509 18.66 -10.60 5.67
C LEU A 509 18.95 -9.34 4.83
N PRO A 510 18.96 -9.47 3.49
CA PRO A 510 19.58 -8.49 2.61
C PRO A 510 18.79 -7.20 2.43
N PHE A 511 17.47 -7.27 2.40
CA PHE A 511 16.61 -6.16 2.01
C PHE A 511 15.85 -5.59 3.20
N GLU A 512 15.89 -4.26 3.36
CA GLU A 512 15.07 -3.56 4.36
C GLU A 512 13.60 -3.95 4.28
N GLU A 513 13.06 -4.06 3.06
CA GLU A 513 11.69 -4.51 2.81
C GLU A 513 11.41 -5.88 3.44
N THR A 514 12.28 -6.87 3.23
CA THR A 514 12.10 -8.21 3.80
C THR A 514 12.27 -8.21 5.32
N ARG A 515 13.22 -7.44 5.87
CA ARG A 515 13.39 -7.31 7.33
C ARG A 515 12.13 -6.74 8.00
N ASP A 516 11.59 -5.68 7.42
CA ASP A 516 10.36 -5.05 7.91
C ASP A 516 9.15 -5.96 7.70
N TYR A 517 9.11 -6.71 6.60
CA TYR A 517 8.05 -7.68 6.33
C TYR A 517 7.99 -8.76 7.41
N VAL A 518 9.13 -9.34 7.79
CA VAL A 518 9.22 -10.33 8.88
C VAL A 518 8.70 -9.74 10.19
N LYS A 519 9.17 -8.54 10.56
CA LYS A 519 8.76 -7.87 11.80
C LYS A 519 7.25 -7.61 11.85
N ARG A 520 6.67 -7.15 10.73
CA ARG A 520 5.24 -6.85 10.62
C ARG A 520 4.37 -8.10 10.61
N THR A 521 4.76 -9.12 9.85
CA THR A 521 4.00 -10.38 9.78
C THR A 521 4.05 -11.13 11.09
N PHE A 522 5.15 -11.09 11.84
CA PHE A 522 5.21 -11.67 13.18
C PHE A 522 4.27 -10.97 14.17
N VAL A 523 4.20 -9.63 14.13
CA VAL A 523 3.21 -8.88 14.91
C VAL A 523 1.78 -9.20 14.45
N ASN A 524 1.53 -9.35 13.14
CA ASN A 524 0.23 -9.76 12.65
C ASN A 524 -0.15 -11.16 13.18
N LEU A 525 0.79 -12.11 13.16
CA LEU A 525 0.59 -13.46 13.67
C LEU A 525 0.24 -13.45 15.15
N TYR A 526 0.89 -12.61 15.97
CA TYR A 526 0.50 -12.41 17.37
C TYR A 526 -0.98 -12.06 17.51
N TYR A 527 -1.48 -11.06 16.75
CA TYR A 527 -2.89 -10.69 16.84
C TYR A 527 -3.83 -11.77 16.29
N TYR A 528 -3.51 -12.39 15.15
CA TYR A 528 -4.35 -13.46 14.58
C TYR A 528 -4.41 -14.70 15.46
N SER A 529 -3.28 -15.11 16.02
CA SER A 529 -3.18 -16.23 16.96
C SER A 529 -4.06 -16.00 18.19
N ASN A 530 -4.03 -14.80 18.79
CA ASN A 530 -4.85 -14.51 19.98
C ASN A 530 -6.34 -14.34 19.64
N LEU A 531 -6.69 -13.79 18.48
CA LEU A 531 -8.08 -13.52 18.10
C LEU A 531 -8.80 -14.76 17.56
N TYR A 532 -8.13 -15.54 16.71
CA TYR A 532 -8.76 -16.61 15.93
C TYR A 532 -8.05 -17.97 16.05
N GLY A 533 -6.87 -18.02 16.68
CA GLY A 533 -6.16 -19.26 16.97
C GLY A 533 -6.24 -19.65 18.45
N THR A 534 -5.29 -20.50 18.84
CA THR A 534 -5.09 -20.99 20.21
C THR A 534 -4.36 -20.00 21.11
N GLY A 535 -3.85 -18.89 20.55
CA GLY A 535 -2.99 -17.92 21.25
C GLY A 535 -1.53 -18.39 21.41
N LYS A 536 -1.19 -19.59 20.94
CA LYS A 536 0.15 -20.19 21.06
C LYS A 536 0.94 -20.20 19.74
N GLU A 537 0.32 -20.01 18.57
CA GLU A 537 0.95 -20.14 17.25
C GLU A 537 2.12 -19.18 17.02
N TRP A 538 2.15 -18.03 17.69
CA TRP A 538 3.24 -17.05 17.60
C TRP A 538 4.40 -17.35 18.56
N ARG A 539 4.23 -18.29 19.51
CA ARG A 539 5.26 -18.75 20.45
C ARG A 539 6.18 -19.74 19.72
N ILE A 540 7.12 -19.20 18.95
CA ILE A 540 8.01 -20.00 18.08
C ILE A 540 9.23 -20.59 18.77
N PHE A 541 9.49 -20.20 20.02
CA PHE A 541 10.51 -20.77 20.88
C PHE A 541 9.82 -21.29 22.15
N SER A 542 10.19 -22.47 22.62
CA SER A 542 9.73 -22.99 23.91
C SER A 542 10.19 -22.05 25.03
N SER A 543 9.30 -21.74 25.97
CA SER A 543 9.72 -21.17 27.25
C SER A 543 10.60 -22.21 27.93
N ARG A 544 11.90 -21.95 28.01
CA ARG A 544 12.75 -22.65 28.99
C ARG A 544 12.37 -22.17 30.38
#